data_AF-A0A958GVL9-F1
#
_entry.id   AF-A0A958GVL9-F1
#
_cell.length_a   1.000
_cell.length_b   1.000
_cell.length_c   1.000
_cell.angle_alpha   90.00
_cell.angle_beta   90.00
_cell.angle_gamma   90.00
#
_symmetry.space_group_name_H-M   'P 1'
#
loop_
_entity.id
_entity.type
_entity.pdbx_description
1 polymer ?
#
loop_
_entity_poly.entity_id
_entity_poly.type
_entity_poly.pdbx_seq_one_letter_code
_entity_poly.pdbx_strand_id
1 'polypeptide(L)'
;TGSRAELAPVLADHDDVDALWLAGDAAFDPALNGDCEARSAGNLKQTWQLPPARDWLARDAAFERERLRRATQVKNLWLPHGV
;
A
#
# COMPACT_ATOMS: atom_id res chain seq x y z
N THR A 1 -0.57 9.47 17.15
CA THR A 1 -1.76 8.80 16.59
C THR A 1 -2.82 9.85 16.32
N GLY A 2 -3.78 9.57 15.44
CA GLY A 2 -4.82 10.53 15.03
C GLY A 2 -5.92 9.85 14.21
N SER A 3 -6.90 10.63 13.75
CA SER A 3 -8.01 10.13 12.95
C SER A 3 -7.52 9.59 11.62
N ARG A 4 -7.90 8.35 11.28
CA ARG A 4 -7.59 7.77 9.96
C ARG A 4 -8.22 8.58 8.82
N ALA A 5 -9.43 9.10 9.03
CA ALA A 5 -10.14 9.90 8.03
C ALA A 5 -9.46 11.24 7.75
N GLU A 6 -8.67 11.76 8.70
CA GLU A 6 -7.89 12.98 8.51
C GLU A 6 -6.52 12.69 7.89
N LEU A 7 -5.86 11.61 8.31
CA LEU A 7 -4.48 11.32 7.91
C LEU A 7 -4.37 10.63 6.54
N ALA A 8 -5.29 9.72 6.20
CA ALA A 8 -5.19 8.93 4.99
C ALA A 8 -5.25 9.77 3.69
N PRO A 9 -6.16 10.77 3.55
CA PRO A 9 -6.18 11.62 2.36
C PRO A 9 -4.90 12.43 2.17
N VAL A 10 -4.31 12.94 3.26
CA VAL A 10 -3.05 13.70 3.21
C VAL A 10 -1.90 12.84 2.70
N LEU A 11 -1.81 11.59 3.15
CA LEU A 11 -0.82 10.64 2.64
C LEU A 11 -1.10 10.23 1.19
N ALA A 12 -2.36 10.15 0.78
CA ALA A 12 -2.75 9.85 -0.59
C ALA A 12 -2.37 10.96 -1.57
N ASP A 13 -2.44 12.23 -1.15
CA ASP A 13 -2.04 13.40 -1.94
C ASP A 13 -0.52 13.66 -1.95
N HIS A 14 0.25 13.03 -1.06
CA HIS A 14 1.67 13.35 -0.88
C HIS A 14 2.53 12.85 -2.05
N ASP A 15 3.24 13.75 -2.74
CA ASP A 15 4.04 13.40 -3.94
C ASP A 15 5.28 12.56 -3.62
N ASP A 16 5.89 12.76 -2.44
CA ASP A 16 7.10 12.03 -2.00
C ASP A 16 6.78 10.69 -1.30
N VAL A 17 5.55 10.19 -1.42
CA VAL A 17 5.15 8.87 -0.92
C VAL A 17 4.98 7.93 -2.11
N ASP A 18 5.74 6.85 -2.12
CA ASP A 18 5.74 5.88 -3.24
C ASP A 18 4.60 4.85 -3.17
N ALA A 19 4.08 4.58 -1.98
CA ALA A 19 2.98 3.64 -1.76
C ALA A 19 2.18 3.94 -0.49
N LEU A 20 0.88 3.69 -0.53
CA LEU A 20 -0.05 3.84 0.59
C LEU A 20 -0.78 2.53 0.90
N TRP A 21 -0.63 2.02 2.11
CA TRP A 21 -1.34 0.83 2.59
C TRP A 21 -2.42 1.22 3.59
N LEU A 22 -3.68 0.91 3.24
CA LEU A 22 -4.85 1.21 4.05
C LEU A 22 -5.19 0.00 4.90
N ALA A 23 -4.56 -0.08 6.07
CA ALA A 23 -4.75 -1.13 7.08
C ALA A 23 -5.41 -0.60 8.36
N GLY A 24 -6.01 -1.49 9.16
CA GLY A 24 -6.49 -1.21 10.51
C GLY A 24 -7.85 -1.83 10.82
N ASP A 25 -8.22 -1.78 12.10
CA ASP A 25 -9.39 -2.48 12.66
C ASP A 25 -10.73 -1.75 12.49
N ALA A 26 -10.69 -0.45 12.21
CA ALA A 26 -11.88 0.25 11.77
C ALA A 26 -12.34 -0.43 10.47
N ALA A 27 -13.57 -0.97 10.48
CA ALA A 27 -14.15 -1.70 9.37
C ALA A 27 -13.75 -1.08 8.03
N PHE A 28 -13.40 -1.93 7.07
CA PHE A 28 -13.14 -1.51 5.70
C PHE A 28 -14.12 -0.41 5.28
N ASP A 29 -13.60 0.80 5.06
CA ASP A 29 -14.37 1.98 4.66
C ASP A 29 -14.21 2.15 3.14
N PRO A 30 -15.20 1.73 2.32
CA PRO A 30 -15.09 1.79 0.87
C PRO A 30 -14.98 3.23 0.37
N ALA A 31 -15.60 4.20 1.06
CA ALA A 31 -15.61 5.59 0.64
C ALA A 31 -14.24 6.23 0.86
N LEU A 32 -13.66 6.06 2.05
CA LEU A 32 -12.30 6.56 2.32
C LEU A 32 -11.26 5.87 1.44
N ASN A 33 -11.39 4.56 1.24
CA ASN A 33 -10.46 3.82 0.39
C ASN A 33 -10.55 4.27 -1.08
N GLY A 34 -11.76 4.44 -1.61
CA GLY A 34 -11.97 4.94 -2.97
C GLY A 34 -11.47 6.38 -3.16
N ASP A 35 -11.65 7.26 -2.16
CA ASP A 35 -11.10 8.62 -2.18
C ASP A 35 -9.56 8.60 -2.19
N CYS A 36 -8.94 7.78 -1.35
CA CYS A 36 -7.48 7.63 -1.33
C CYS A 36 -6.94 7.07 -2.67
N GLU A 37 -7.65 6.14 -3.30
CA GLU A 37 -7.29 5.63 -4.63
C GLU A 37 -7.38 6.73 -5.69
N ALA A 38 -8.47 7.51 -5.72
CA ALA A 38 -8.63 8.63 -6.64
C ALA A 38 -7.53 9.68 -6.46
N ARG A 39 -7.21 10.04 -5.21
CA ARG A 39 -6.14 11.00 -4.86
C ARG A 39 -4.75 10.52 -5.24
N SER A 40 -4.49 9.21 -5.09
CA SER A 40 -3.21 8.61 -5.45
C SER A 40 -2.82 8.78 -6.93
N ALA A 41 -3.81 9.12 -7.79
CA ALA A 41 -3.59 9.43 -9.20
C ALA A 41 -2.64 10.63 -9.43
N GLY A 42 -2.41 11.49 -8.42
CA GLY A 42 -1.49 12.63 -8.53
C GLY A 42 -0.05 12.24 -8.90
N ASN A 43 0.49 11.19 -8.26
CA ASN A 43 1.84 10.66 -8.55
C ASN A 43 1.84 9.17 -8.95
N LEU A 44 0.66 8.57 -9.12
CA LEU A 44 0.47 7.14 -9.44
C LEU A 44 1.08 6.18 -8.40
N LYS A 45 1.19 6.62 -7.13
CA LYS A 45 1.66 5.76 -6.02
C LYS A 45 0.80 4.50 -5.92
N GLN A 46 1.43 3.40 -5.55
CA GLN A 46 0.71 2.14 -5.38
C GLN A 46 -0.19 2.21 -4.14
N THR A 47 -1.46 1.89 -4.28
CA THR A 47 -2.38 1.72 -3.15
C THR A 47 -2.63 0.25 -2.86
N TRP A 48 -2.83 -0.07 -1.59
CA TRP A 48 -3.24 -1.41 -1.18
C TRP A 48 -4.25 -1.36 -0.04
N GLN A 49 -5.45 -1.88 -0.29
CA GLN A 49 -6.50 -2.02 0.71
C GLN A 49 -6.37 -3.39 1.41
N LEU A 50 -6.29 -3.38 2.74
CA LEU A 50 -6.27 -4.61 3.54
C LEU A 50 -7.61 -4.82 4.25
N PRO A 51 -8.03 -6.08 4.45
CA PRO A 51 -9.17 -6.38 5.30
C PRO A 51 -8.88 -5.97 6.76
N PRO A 52 -9.92 -5.66 7.54
CA PRO A 52 -9.77 -5.29 8.94
C PRO A 52 -9.19 -6.45 9.76
N ALA A 53 -8.54 -6.12 10.88
CA ALA A 53 -8.10 -7.07 11.90
C ALA A 53 -7.20 -8.21 11.39
N ARG A 54 -6.27 -7.90 10.47
CA ARG A 54 -5.18 -8.83 10.15
C ARG A 54 -4.12 -8.78 11.24
N ASP A 55 -3.86 -9.91 11.87
CA ASP A 55 -2.70 -10.07 12.75
C ASP A 55 -1.41 -10.02 11.93
N TRP A 56 -0.60 -8.99 12.16
CA TRP A 56 0.66 -8.75 11.47
C TRP A 56 1.81 -9.63 11.99
N LEU A 57 1.64 -10.23 13.17
CA LEU A 57 2.60 -11.13 13.81
C LEU A 57 2.26 -12.60 13.57
N ALA A 58 1.07 -12.90 13.04
CA ALA A 58 0.69 -14.24 12.63
C ALA A 58 1.63 -14.75 11.53
N ARG A 59 2.09 -16.00 11.69
CA ARG A 59 2.93 -16.68 10.70
C ARG A 59 2.06 -17.27 9.58
N ASP A 60 1.51 -16.40 8.75
CA ASP A 60 0.79 -16.76 7.52
C ASP A 60 1.72 -16.57 6.32
N ALA A 61 2.26 -17.67 5.81
CA ALA A 61 3.20 -17.66 4.69
C ALA A 61 2.62 -17.03 3.41
N ALA A 62 1.30 -17.11 3.18
CA ALA A 62 0.68 -16.49 2.02
C ALA A 62 0.64 -14.97 2.16
N PHE A 63 0.26 -14.49 3.34
CA PHE A 63 0.25 -13.06 3.64
C PHE A 63 1.66 -12.46 3.67
N GLU A 64 2.64 -13.18 4.22
CA GLU A 64 4.05 -12.76 4.21
C GLU A 64 4.56 -12.54 2.78
N ARG A 65 4.27 -13.49 1.86
CA ARG A 65 4.64 -13.35 0.45
C ARG A 65 3.96 -12.15 -0.22
N GLU A 66 2.67 -11.95 0.02
CA GLU A 66 1.94 -10.81 -0.56
C GLU A 66 2.46 -9.48 -0.02
N ARG A 67 2.76 -9.38 1.28
CA ARG A 67 3.34 -8.19 1.89
C ARG A 67 4.69 -7.85 1.27
N LEU A 68 5.57 -8.83 1.09
CA LEU A 68 6.87 -8.61 0.44
C LEU A 68 6.70 -8.16 -1.01
N ARG A 69 5.75 -8.76 -1.74
CA ARG A 69 5.41 -8.36 -3.10
C ARG A 69 4.92 -6.91 -3.18
N ARG A 70 4.14 -6.45 -2.20
CA ARG A 70 3.61 -5.07 -2.12
C ARG A 70 4.67 -4.05 -1.66
N ALA A 71 5.71 -4.50 -0.96
CA ALA A 71 6.77 -3.66 -0.40
C ALA A 71 8.01 -3.53 -1.31
N THR A 72 8.04 -4.26 -2.43
CA THR A 72 9.20 -4.31 -3.32
C THR A 72 8.80 -4.02 -4.75
N GLN A 73 9.74 -3.46 -5.52
CA GLN A 73 9.60 -3.27 -6.96
C GLN A 73 10.63 -4.13 -7.70
N VAL A 74 10.25 -4.63 -8.87
CA VAL A 74 11.15 -5.40 -9.72
C VAL A 74 11.89 -4.45 -10.65
N LYS A 75 13.21 -4.33 -10.46
CA LYS A 75 14.11 -3.65 -11.39
C LYS A 75 14.82 -4.69 -12.25
N ASN A 76 14.35 -4.88 -13.48
CA ASN A 76 15.00 -5.78 -14.43
C ASN A 76 16.22 -5.10 -15.06
N LEU A 77 17.40 -5.71 -14.89
CA LEU A 77 18.67 -5.25 -15.46
C LEU A 77 19.17 -6.29 -16.46
N TRP A 78 19.35 -5.88 -17.70
CA TRP A 78 19.85 -6.76 -18.76
C TRP A 78 21.33 -6.48 -18.98
N LEU A 79 22.16 -7.48 -18.67
CA LEU A 79 23.60 -7.42 -18.86
C LEU A 79 23.99 -8.23 -20.10
N PRO A 80 25.00 -7.78 -20.87
CA PRO A 80 25.63 -8.62 -21.89
C PRO A 80 26.13 -9.92 -21.26
N HIS A 81 25.94 -11.04 -21.94
CA HIS A 81 26.41 -12.35 -21.49
C HIS A 81 27.05 -13.09 -22.67
N GLY A 82 28.35 -13.38 -22.59
CA GLY A 82 29.09 -14.09 -23.63
C GLY A 82 29.67 -13.20 -24.75
N VAL A 83 29.83 -11.90 -24.49
CA VAL A 83 30.67 -10.97 -25.29
C VAL A 83 31.99 -10.77 -24.56
#